data_AF-A0A5C6HPM2-F1
#
_entry.id   AF-A0A5C6HPM2-F1
#
_cell.length_a   1.000
_cell.length_b   1.000
_cell.length_c   1.000
_cell.angle_alpha   90.00
_cell.angle_beta   90.00
_cell.angle_gamma   90.00
#
_symmetry.space_group_name_H-M   'P 1'
#
loop_
_entity.id
_entity.type
_entity.pdbx_description
1 polymer ?
#
loop_
_entity_poly.entity_id
_entity_poly.type
_entity_poly.pdbx_seq_one_letter_code
_entity_poly.pdbx_strand_id
1 'polypeptide(L)'
;MSRLSKLYEAIETLRKEGVSTDDLEAKISQAEEEIIKNEILPIVTQNIAPALSQVQRELVLVVDYRPGADISVHLSRKQNFTADISDAKEIRLDDPVEHGSRNGMSNIHRSSPTDMTVTFPNGTIIAETKAADTLVKTVKKIGVTRVRKVVEAENLVFCKVPVISNRRDEKYGQSQKDLGDGWLLITHSNNLMKKAFLERVSDALHLDLRVEIKK
;
A
#
# COMPACT_ATOMS: atom_id res chain seq x y z
N MET A 1 -16.82 14.04 -10.67
CA MET A 1 -15.58 14.82 -10.47
C MET A 1 -14.62 13.99 -9.64
N SER A 2 -13.42 13.71 -10.16
CA SER A 2 -12.38 12.92 -9.50
C SER A 2 -11.92 13.59 -8.20
N ARG A 3 -11.43 12.81 -7.23
CA ARG A 3 -10.81 13.34 -6.00
C ARG A 3 -9.71 14.36 -6.34
N LEU A 4 -8.93 14.08 -7.39
CA LEU A 4 -7.86 14.95 -7.88
C LEU A 4 -8.38 16.29 -8.42
N SER A 5 -9.48 16.29 -9.19
CA SER A 5 -10.03 17.53 -9.75
C SER A 5 -10.52 18.48 -8.66
N LYS A 6 -11.12 17.94 -7.58
CA LYS A 6 -11.53 18.74 -6.42
C LYS A 6 -10.35 19.34 -5.67
N LEU A 7 -9.21 18.62 -5.59
CA LEU A 7 -8.00 19.14 -4.95
C LEU A 7 -7.39 20.28 -5.77
N TYR A 8 -7.40 20.17 -7.10
CA TYR A 8 -6.96 21.24 -7.99
C TYR A 8 -7.82 22.50 -7.85
N GLU A 9 -9.15 22.36 -7.86
CA GLU A 9 -10.08 23.48 -7.62
C GLU A 9 -9.85 24.16 -6.26
N ALA A 10 -9.55 23.37 -5.22
CA ALA A 10 -9.27 23.89 -3.89
C ALA A 10 -7.95 24.68 -3.83
N ILE A 11 -6.89 24.25 -4.53
CA ILE A 11 -5.65 25.01 -4.61
C ILE A 11 -5.84 26.31 -5.38
N GLU A 12 -6.55 26.29 -6.50
CA GLU A 12 -6.79 27.50 -7.28
C GLU A 12 -7.54 28.56 -6.49
N THR A 13 -8.52 28.15 -5.68
CA THR A 13 -9.26 29.07 -4.82
C THR A 13 -8.38 29.63 -3.72
N LEU A 14 -7.58 28.81 -3.02
CA LEU A 14 -6.69 29.29 -1.96
C LEU A 14 -5.56 30.18 -2.47
N ARG A 15 -5.01 29.91 -3.67
CA ARG A 15 -4.02 30.79 -4.32
C ARG A 15 -4.60 32.16 -4.66
N LYS A 16 -5.87 32.22 -5.08
CA LYS A 16 -6.58 33.50 -5.33
C LYS A 16 -6.76 34.32 -4.05
N GLU A 17 -6.92 33.64 -2.92
CA GLU A 17 -7.08 34.27 -1.60
C GLU A 17 -5.73 34.54 -0.87
N GLY A 18 -4.58 34.19 -1.48
CA GLY A 18 -3.25 34.43 -0.91
C GLY A 18 -2.92 33.57 0.32
N VAL A 19 -3.59 32.43 0.49
CA VAL A 19 -3.40 31.50 1.62
C VAL A 19 -2.36 30.44 1.26
N SER A 20 -1.55 29.99 2.22
CA SER A 20 -0.57 28.91 2.02
C SER A 20 -1.26 27.60 1.57
N THR A 21 -0.68 26.95 0.55
CA THR A 21 -1.23 25.74 -0.09
C THR A 21 -0.39 24.48 0.11
N ASP A 22 0.69 24.55 0.88
CA ASP A 22 1.71 23.50 1.01
C ASP A 22 1.10 22.13 1.39
N ASP A 23 0.16 22.11 2.35
CA ASP A 23 -0.52 20.90 2.80
C ASP A 23 -1.41 20.26 1.72
N LEU A 24 -1.95 21.06 0.81
CA LEU A 24 -2.78 20.59 -0.30
C LEU A 24 -1.91 20.14 -1.47
N GLU A 25 -0.79 20.81 -1.72
CA GLU A 25 0.18 20.40 -2.74
C GLU A 25 0.72 19.00 -2.42
N ALA A 26 1.07 18.73 -1.17
CA ALA A 26 1.49 17.39 -0.74
C ALA A 26 0.40 16.32 -0.97
N LYS A 27 -0.87 16.66 -0.73
CA LYS A 27 -2.01 15.75 -0.98
C LYS A 27 -2.27 15.53 -2.47
N ILE A 28 -2.05 16.54 -3.31
CA ILE A 28 -2.14 16.41 -4.76
C ILE A 28 -1.04 15.49 -5.25
N SER A 29 0.21 15.72 -4.86
CA SER A 29 1.32 14.84 -5.26
C SER A 29 1.07 13.38 -4.88
N GLN A 30 0.51 13.12 -3.69
CA GLN A 30 0.11 11.77 -3.29
C GLN A 30 -0.99 11.19 -4.19
N ALA A 31 -2.03 11.98 -4.50
CA ALA A 31 -3.12 11.52 -5.37
C ALA A 31 -2.66 11.28 -6.82
N GLU A 32 -1.70 12.06 -7.32
CA GLU A 32 -1.08 11.84 -8.63
C GLU A 32 -0.21 10.58 -8.64
N GLU A 33 0.62 10.37 -7.62
CA GLU A 33 1.41 9.14 -7.45
C GLU A 33 0.50 7.90 -7.45
N GLU A 34 -0.67 7.97 -6.81
CA GLU A 34 -1.67 6.89 -6.80
C GLU A 34 -2.23 6.56 -8.19
N ILE A 35 -2.62 7.58 -8.95
CA ILE A 35 -3.16 7.38 -10.31
C ILE A 35 -2.08 6.78 -11.21
N ILE A 36 -0.85 7.31 -11.14
CA ILE A 36 0.27 6.79 -11.91
C ILE A 36 0.51 5.31 -11.56
N LYS A 37 0.52 4.96 -10.27
CA LYS A 37 0.78 3.59 -9.82
C LYS A 37 -0.33 2.61 -10.17
N ASN A 38 -1.60 2.99 -9.94
CA ASN A 38 -2.72 2.05 -9.96
C ASN A 38 -3.43 1.99 -11.32
N GLU A 39 -3.38 3.08 -12.08
CA GLU A 39 -4.08 3.17 -13.36
C GLU A 39 -3.09 3.18 -14.53
N ILE A 40 -2.06 4.03 -14.49
CA ILE A 40 -1.15 4.20 -15.64
C ILE A 40 -0.14 3.06 -15.76
N LEU A 41 0.54 2.68 -14.67
CA LEU A 41 1.59 1.65 -14.68
C LEU A 41 1.08 0.27 -15.16
N PRO A 42 -0.13 -0.19 -14.78
CA PRO A 42 -0.71 -1.41 -15.35
C PRO A 42 -0.96 -1.31 -16.85
N ILE A 43 -1.48 -0.17 -17.34
CA ILE A 43 -1.73 0.05 -18.78
C ILE A 43 -0.41 0.01 -19.56
N VAL A 44 0.64 0.66 -19.04
CA VAL A 44 1.98 0.61 -19.63
C VAL A 44 2.51 -0.82 -19.65
N THR A 45 2.39 -1.55 -18.54
CA THR A 45 2.86 -2.95 -18.46
C THR A 45 2.13 -3.86 -19.44
N GLN A 46 0.81 -3.73 -19.57
CA GLN A 46 0.01 -4.58 -20.45
C GLN A 46 0.20 -4.26 -21.93
N ASN A 47 0.35 -2.98 -22.31
CA ASN A 47 0.38 -2.57 -23.71
C ASN A 47 1.80 -2.34 -24.25
N ILE A 48 2.71 -1.81 -23.44
CA ILE A 48 4.06 -1.43 -23.90
C ILE A 48 5.06 -2.56 -23.70
N ALA A 49 5.02 -3.29 -22.57
CA ALA A 49 5.99 -4.36 -22.32
C ALA A 49 6.02 -5.45 -23.42
N PRO A 50 4.88 -5.91 -23.97
CA PRO A 50 4.90 -6.86 -25.09
C PRO A 50 5.50 -6.27 -26.37
N ALA A 51 5.26 -4.98 -26.65
CA ALA A 51 5.82 -4.31 -27.82
C ALA A 51 7.35 -4.17 -27.73
N LEU A 52 7.90 -4.08 -26.51
CA LEU A 52 9.33 -4.03 -26.25
C LEU A 52 10.01 -5.40 -26.20
N SER A 53 9.26 -6.51 -26.30
CA SER A 53 9.82 -7.87 -26.24
C SER A 53 10.84 -8.18 -27.34
N GLN A 54 10.77 -7.48 -28.47
CA GLN A 54 11.73 -7.64 -29.58
C GLN A 54 13.07 -6.95 -29.30
N VAL A 55 13.14 -6.08 -28.29
CA VAL A 55 14.36 -5.36 -27.94
C VAL A 55 15.25 -6.29 -27.10
N GLN A 56 16.37 -6.72 -27.69
CA GLN A 56 17.30 -7.67 -27.06
C GLN A 56 18.37 -7.00 -26.17
N ARG A 57 18.24 -5.70 -25.93
CA ARG A 57 19.23 -4.90 -25.18
C ARG A 57 18.51 -4.01 -24.18
N GLU A 58 19.15 -3.79 -23.04
CA GLU A 58 18.65 -2.91 -21.99
C GLU A 58 18.47 -1.48 -22.50
N LEU A 59 17.34 -0.87 -22.16
CA LEU A 59 17.00 0.51 -22.48
C LEU A 59 16.15 1.12 -21.37
N VAL A 60 16.16 2.45 -21.28
CA VAL A 60 15.29 3.23 -20.39
C VAL A 60 14.43 4.13 -21.28
N LEU A 61 13.11 4.05 -21.09
CA LEU A 61 12.16 4.97 -21.72
C LEU A 61 11.74 6.03 -20.71
N VAL A 62 11.96 7.29 -21.05
CA VAL A 62 11.48 8.44 -20.27
C VAL A 62 10.28 9.01 -20.99
N VAL A 63 9.16 9.06 -20.28
CA VAL A 63 7.92 9.66 -20.78
C VAL A 63 7.83 11.07 -20.22
N ASP A 64 7.92 12.07 -21.09
CA ASP A 64 7.66 13.47 -20.76
C ASP A 64 6.19 13.77 -21.07
N TYR A 65 5.44 14.13 -20.02
CA TYR A 65 4.03 14.49 -20.11
C TYR A 65 3.86 15.94 -19.64
N ARG A 66 3.31 16.77 -20.51
CA ARG A 66 2.88 18.13 -20.20
C ARG A 66 1.37 18.25 -20.43
N PRO A 67 0.59 18.66 -19.41
CA PRO A 67 -0.85 18.85 -19.58
C PRO A 67 -1.16 19.76 -20.77
N GLY A 68 -2.00 19.29 -21.69
CA GLY A 68 -2.38 20.03 -22.90
C GLY A 68 -1.42 19.91 -24.09
N ALA A 69 -0.31 19.19 -23.95
CA ALA A 69 0.61 18.86 -25.04
C ALA A 69 0.61 17.35 -25.34
N ASP A 70 1.21 16.97 -26.47
CA ASP A 70 1.42 15.57 -26.83
C ASP A 70 2.46 14.91 -25.91
N ILE A 71 2.25 13.63 -25.61
CA ILE A 71 3.19 12.81 -24.85
C ILE A 71 4.47 12.64 -25.67
N SER A 72 5.62 12.95 -25.06
CA SER A 72 6.93 12.75 -25.67
C SER A 72 7.63 11.55 -25.03
N VAL A 73 8.25 10.70 -25.86
CA VAL A 73 8.98 9.52 -25.38
C VAL A 73 10.43 9.62 -25.81
N HIS A 74 11.33 9.56 -24.84
CA HIS A 74 12.78 9.57 -25.06
C HIS A 74 13.38 8.22 -24.73
N LEU A 75 14.20 7.71 -25.64
CA LEU A 75 14.94 6.45 -25.45
C LEU A 75 16.37 6.75 -25.00
N SER A 76 16.77 6.15 -23.89
CA SER A 76 18.11 6.24 -23.35
C SER A 76 18.76 4.86 -23.23
N ARG A 77 20.07 4.81 -23.44
CA ARG A 77 20.92 3.61 -23.31
C ARG A 77 21.88 3.66 -22.12
N LYS A 78 21.81 4.71 -21.29
CA LYS A 78 22.68 4.82 -20.10
C LYS A 78 21.99 4.15 -18.92
N GLN A 79 22.73 3.28 -18.22
CA GLN A 79 22.23 2.44 -17.13
C GLN A 79 21.75 3.19 -15.87
N ASN A 80 22.03 4.49 -15.73
CA ASN A 80 21.89 5.19 -14.44
C ASN A 80 21.21 6.57 -14.55
N PHE A 81 20.11 6.73 -15.29
CA PHE A 81 19.36 8.00 -15.26
C PHE A 81 18.57 8.19 -13.95
N THR A 82 18.25 7.13 -13.22
CA THR A 82 17.57 7.19 -11.91
C THR A 82 18.43 7.82 -10.81
N ALA A 83 19.75 7.80 -10.95
CA ALA A 83 20.67 8.44 -9.99
C ALA A 83 20.77 9.97 -10.17
N ASP A 84 20.49 10.48 -11.38
CA ASP A 84 20.60 11.91 -11.73
C ASP A 84 19.26 12.67 -11.62
N ILE A 85 18.14 11.97 -11.40
CA ILE A 85 16.84 12.58 -11.12
C ILE A 85 16.62 12.52 -9.62
N SER A 86 17.06 13.56 -8.89
CA SER A 86 17.00 13.63 -7.42
C SER A 86 15.60 13.42 -6.83
N ASP A 87 14.56 13.66 -7.64
CA ASP A 87 13.15 13.58 -7.23
C ASP A 87 12.43 12.32 -7.75
N ALA A 88 13.13 11.40 -8.42
CA ALA A 88 12.52 10.17 -8.93
C ALA A 88 12.32 9.17 -7.79
N LYS A 89 11.09 9.08 -7.28
CA LYS A 89 10.67 7.93 -6.46
C LYS A 89 10.41 6.74 -7.36
N GLU A 90 11.16 5.66 -7.15
CA GLU A 90 10.92 4.41 -7.85
C GLU A 90 9.65 3.73 -7.29
N ILE A 91 8.59 3.68 -8.10
CA ILE A 91 7.35 3.00 -7.74
C ILE A 91 7.44 1.53 -8.17
N ARG A 92 7.80 0.65 -7.24
CA ARG A 92 7.80 -0.81 -7.45
C ARG A 92 6.56 -1.48 -6.86
N LEU A 93 6.02 -2.45 -7.59
CA LEU A 93 5.05 -3.40 -7.04
C LEU A 93 5.79 -4.48 -6.24
N ASP A 94 5.15 -4.98 -5.18
CA ASP A 94 5.67 -6.12 -4.43
C ASP A 94 5.72 -7.37 -5.34
N ASP A 95 6.76 -8.18 -5.14
CA ASP A 95 6.96 -9.43 -5.87
C ASP A 95 5.78 -10.39 -5.67
N PRO A 96 5.40 -11.17 -6.70
CA PRO A 96 4.39 -12.20 -6.54
C PRO A 96 4.86 -13.28 -5.56
N VAL A 97 3.96 -13.74 -4.69
CA VAL A 97 4.22 -14.89 -3.83
C VAL A 97 3.74 -16.16 -4.51
N GLU A 98 4.65 -17.09 -4.77
CA GLU A 98 4.30 -18.41 -5.30
C GLU A 98 3.64 -19.28 -4.22
N HIS A 99 2.48 -19.83 -4.55
CA HIS A 99 1.74 -20.74 -3.67
C HIS A 99 1.82 -22.16 -4.21
N GLY A 100 2.37 -23.09 -3.41
CA GLY A 100 2.31 -24.51 -3.73
C GLY A 100 0.88 -25.06 -3.70
N SER A 101 0.54 -25.91 -4.66
CA SER A 101 -0.69 -26.69 -4.63
C SER A 101 -0.56 -27.83 -3.63
N ARG A 102 -1.30 -27.75 -2.51
CA ARG A 102 -1.58 -28.90 -1.66
C ARG A 102 -3.03 -29.31 -1.91
N ASN A 103 -3.23 -30.41 -2.63
CA ASN A 103 -4.51 -31.07 -2.70
C ASN A 103 -4.81 -31.71 -1.34
N GLY A 104 -5.88 -31.25 -0.71
CA GLY A 104 -6.43 -31.82 0.53
C GLY A 104 -6.03 -31.05 1.78
N MET A 105 -7.00 -30.37 2.38
CA MET A 105 -7.04 -30.18 3.83
C MET A 105 -8.39 -30.64 4.33
N SER A 106 -8.34 -31.54 5.32
CA SER A 106 -9.46 -31.94 6.18
C SER A 106 -10.15 -30.72 6.79
N ASN A 107 -11.43 -30.86 7.15
CA ASN A 107 -12.22 -29.84 7.83
C ASN A 107 -11.42 -29.19 8.97
N ILE A 108 -10.98 -27.94 8.75
CA ILE A 108 -10.32 -27.15 9.78
C ILE A 108 -11.41 -26.74 10.77
N HIS A 109 -11.43 -27.37 11.94
CA HIS A 109 -12.24 -26.90 13.06
C HIS A 109 -11.74 -25.53 13.49
N ARG A 110 -12.49 -24.48 13.17
CA ARG A 110 -12.22 -23.12 13.61
C ARG A 110 -12.73 -22.98 15.05
N SER A 111 -11.87 -22.49 15.94
CA SER A 111 -12.31 -22.02 17.25
C SER A 111 -13.33 -20.88 17.09
N SER A 112 -14.16 -20.66 18.10
CA SER A 112 -15.07 -19.51 18.13
C SER A 112 -14.28 -18.21 17.91
N PRO A 113 -14.87 -17.20 17.23
CA PRO A 113 -14.26 -15.89 17.11
C PRO A 113 -13.95 -15.35 18.50
N THR A 114 -12.67 -15.16 18.78
CA THR A 114 -12.19 -14.60 20.04
C THR A 114 -12.22 -13.09 19.92
N ASP A 115 -12.85 -12.38 20.87
CA ASP A 115 -12.91 -10.91 20.85
C ASP A 115 -11.50 -10.34 21.05
N MET A 116 -11.05 -9.51 20.10
CA MET A 116 -9.75 -8.84 20.14
C MET A 116 -9.95 -7.33 20.36
N THR A 117 -9.31 -6.82 21.41
CA THR A 117 -9.38 -5.41 21.83
C THR A 117 -7.99 -4.80 21.80
N VAL A 118 -7.87 -3.59 21.23
CA VAL A 118 -6.64 -2.81 21.21
C VAL A 118 -6.87 -1.50 21.95
N THR A 119 -6.04 -1.20 22.94
CA THR A 119 -6.08 0.04 23.72
C THR A 119 -4.83 0.86 23.45
N PHE A 120 -5.02 2.13 23.06
CA PHE A 120 -3.96 3.10 22.85
C PHE A 120 -3.63 3.85 24.16
N PRO A 121 -2.40 4.38 24.33
CA PRO A 121 -2.01 5.11 25.54
C PRO A 121 -2.82 6.40 25.76
N ASN A 122 -3.42 6.95 24.70
CA ASN A 122 -4.33 8.10 24.79
C ASN A 122 -5.75 7.74 25.26
N GLY A 123 -5.99 6.49 25.67
CA GLY A 123 -7.29 5.99 26.11
C GLY A 123 -8.24 5.56 24.98
N THR A 124 -7.84 5.66 23.71
CA THR A 124 -8.66 5.17 22.59
C THR A 124 -8.71 3.65 22.60
N ILE A 125 -9.91 3.07 22.50
CA ILE A 125 -10.12 1.62 22.44
C ILE A 125 -10.74 1.25 21.09
N ILE A 126 -10.15 0.25 20.42
CA ILE A 126 -10.68 -0.35 19.18
C ILE A 126 -11.03 -1.80 19.46
N ALA A 127 -12.31 -2.14 19.36
CA ALA A 127 -12.84 -3.48 19.58
C ALA A 127 -14.02 -3.72 18.62
N GLU A 128 -13.73 -4.32 17.46
CA GLU A 128 -14.74 -4.68 16.47
C GLU A 128 -15.24 -6.11 16.68
N THR A 129 -16.39 -6.44 16.07
CA THR A 129 -16.98 -7.78 16.11
C THR A 129 -16.06 -8.87 15.56
N LYS A 130 -15.16 -8.52 14.63
CA LYS A 130 -14.17 -9.45 14.07
C LYS A 130 -12.78 -8.89 14.33
N ALA A 131 -11.87 -9.75 14.79
CA ALA A 131 -10.46 -9.40 14.97
C ALA A 131 -9.79 -8.87 13.68
N ALA A 132 -10.23 -9.33 12.51
CA ALA A 132 -9.76 -8.79 11.23
C ALA A 132 -10.12 -7.30 11.06
N ASP A 133 -11.32 -6.89 11.48
CA ASP A 133 -11.78 -5.51 11.37
C ASP A 133 -11.11 -4.63 12.43
N THR A 134 -10.90 -5.14 13.65
CA THR A 134 -10.08 -4.49 14.69
C THR A 134 -8.67 -4.21 14.16
N LEU A 135 -8.05 -5.19 13.50
CA LEU A 135 -6.71 -5.05 12.91
C LEU A 135 -6.69 -3.93 11.84
N VAL A 136 -7.64 -3.94 10.91
CA VAL A 136 -7.76 -2.91 9.85
C VAL A 136 -7.88 -1.52 10.46
N LYS A 137 -8.79 -1.33 11.43
CA LYS A 137 -8.99 -0.02 12.06
C LYS A 137 -7.77 0.43 12.85
N THR A 138 -7.10 -0.50 13.53
CA THR A 138 -5.87 -0.20 14.28
C THR A 138 -4.75 0.25 13.35
N VAL A 139 -4.52 -0.47 12.24
CA VAL A 139 -3.49 -0.09 11.24
C VAL A 139 -3.80 1.28 10.62
N LYS A 140 -5.08 1.54 10.26
CA LYS A 140 -5.50 2.86 9.77
C LYS A 140 -5.26 3.97 10.80
N LYS A 141 -5.51 3.70 12.08
CA LYS A 141 -5.31 4.68 13.17
C LYS A 141 -3.84 5.00 13.41
N ILE A 142 -2.95 4.00 13.35
CA ILE A 142 -1.50 4.19 13.50
C ILE A 142 -0.91 4.95 12.29
N GLY A 143 -1.46 4.67 11.10
CA GLY A 143 -1.03 5.20 9.81
C GLY A 143 -0.42 4.10 8.95
N VAL A 144 -1.06 3.82 7.80
CA VAL A 144 -0.74 2.68 6.91
C VAL A 144 0.73 2.70 6.47
N THR A 145 1.22 3.86 6.02
CA THR A 145 2.60 4.03 5.55
C THR A 145 3.63 3.78 6.66
N ARG A 146 3.33 4.16 7.91
CA ARG A 146 4.22 3.91 9.07
C ARG A 146 4.31 2.43 9.37
N VAL A 147 3.17 1.75 9.39
CA VAL A 147 3.13 0.30 9.62
C VAL A 147 3.79 -0.46 8.48
N ARG A 148 3.62 -0.02 7.23
CA ARG A 148 4.28 -0.63 6.06
C ARG A 148 5.80 -0.58 6.17
N LYS A 149 6.39 0.54 6.61
CA LYS A 149 7.84 0.64 6.83
C LYS A 149 8.35 -0.42 7.82
N VAL A 150 7.59 -0.70 8.88
CA VAL A 150 7.92 -1.77 9.84
C VAL A 150 7.77 -3.15 9.19
N VAL A 151 6.71 -3.36 8.42
CA VAL A 151 6.49 -4.61 7.67
C VAL A 151 7.68 -4.92 6.74
N GLU A 152 8.20 -3.91 6.06
CA GLU A 152 9.40 -4.04 5.19
C GLU A 152 10.67 -4.28 6.00
N ALA A 153 10.92 -3.45 7.02
CA ALA A 153 12.13 -3.52 7.82
C ALA A 153 12.29 -4.84 8.57
N GLU A 154 11.17 -5.41 9.05
CA GLU A 154 11.17 -6.64 9.84
C GLU A 154 10.67 -7.87 9.06
N ASN A 155 10.37 -7.72 7.77
CA ASN A 155 9.85 -8.77 6.90
C ASN A 155 8.61 -9.49 7.52
N LEU A 156 7.65 -8.70 7.99
CA LEU A 156 6.44 -9.24 8.63
C LEU A 156 5.49 -9.80 7.57
N VAL A 157 5.19 -11.09 7.66
CA VAL A 157 4.39 -11.81 6.66
C VAL A 157 3.27 -12.65 7.30
N PHE A 158 2.13 -12.75 6.60
CA PHE A 158 1.13 -13.79 6.82
C PHE A 158 1.04 -14.69 5.60
N CYS A 159 1.12 -16.01 5.80
CA CYS A 159 1.11 -16.96 4.69
C CYS A 159 2.16 -16.65 3.61
N LYS A 160 3.33 -16.12 4.01
CA LYS A 160 4.43 -15.62 3.15
C LYS A 160 4.11 -14.36 2.34
N VAL A 161 2.92 -13.79 2.48
CA VAL A 161 2.56 -12.50 1.89
C VAL A 161 2.88 -11.40 2.89
N PRO A 162 3.54 -10.29 2.48
CA PRO A 162 3.72 -9.13 3.35
C PRO A 162 2.38 -8.70 3.98
N VAL A 163 2.39 -8.44 5.29
CA VAL A 163 1.12 -8.18 6.02
C VAL A 163 0.37 -6.98 5.42
N ILE A 164 1.11 -5.97 5.00
CA ILE A 164 0.62 -4.87 4.15
C ILE A 164 1.36 -4.95 2.83
N SER A 165 0.64 -5.05 1.71
CA SER A 165 1.20 -5.12 0.36
C SER A 165 0.53 -4.12 -0.58
N ASN A 166 1.21 -3.77 -1.67
CA ASN A 166 0.63 -2.95 -2.74
C ASN A 166 0.14 -3.78 -3.95
N ARG A 167 0.17 -5.10 -3.80
CA ARG A 167 -0.29 -6.09 -4.79
C ARG A 167 -1.34 -7.01 -4.18
N ARG A 168 -2.40 -7.27 -4.94
CA ARG A 168 -3.41 -8.27 -4.61
C ARG A 168 -2.87 -9.67 -4.91
N ASP A 169 -2.89 -10.54 -3.91
CA ASP A 169 -2.45 -11.92 -3.97
C ASP A 169 -3.50 -12.80 -4.67
N GLU A 170 -3.05 -13.74 -5.50
CA GLU A 170 -3.95 -14.60 -6.29
C GLU A 170 -4.76 -15.55 -5.41
N LYS A 171 -4.15 -16.10 -4.35
CA LYS A 171 -4.79 -17.09 -3.47
C LYS A 171 -5.56 -16.44 -2.33
N TYR A 172 -5.00 -15.40 -1.74
CA TYR A 172 -5.52 -14.74 -0.54
C TYR A 172 -6.20 -13.40 -0.82
N GLY A 173 -6.38 -13.02 -2.09
CA GLY A 173 -6.99 -11.75 -2.48
C GLY A 173 -8.33 -11.47 -1.80
N GLN A 174 -9.19 -12.47 -1.64
CA GLN A 174 -10.48 -12.31 -0.93
C GLN A 174 -10.32 -11.98 0.56
N SER A 175 -9.19 -12.38 1.16
CA SER A 175 -8.83 -12.09 2.54
C SER A 175 -7.93 -10.85 2.68
N GLN A 176 -7.65 -10.13 1.58
CA GLN A 176 -6.97 -8.84 1.60
C GLN A 176 -7.98 -7.70 1.65
N LYS A 177 -7.92 -6.92 2.74
CA LYS A 177 -8.77 -5.76 2.99
C LYS A 177 -8.09 -4.49 2.52
N ASP A 178 -8.87 -3.60 1.93
CA ASP A 178 -8.37 -2.31 1.47
C ASP A 178 -8.09 -1.36 2.65
N LEU A 179 -6.87 -0.86 2.71
CA LEU A 179 -6.44 0.15 3.67
C LEU A 179 -6.55 1.58 3.14
N GLY A 180 -6.80 1.76 1.84
CA GLY A 180 -6.68 3.05 1.15
C GLY A 180 -5.29 3.23 0.54
N ASP A 181 -5.17 4.20 -0.35
CA ASP A 181 -3.91 4.64 -0.97
C ASP A 181 -3.12 3.50 -1.66
N GLY A 182 -3.84 2.55 -2.27
CA GLY A 182 -3.27 1.39 -2.95
C GLY A 182 -2.69 0.31 -2.03
N TRP A 183 -2.89 0.41 -0.72
CA TRP A 183 -2.41 -0.58 0.26
C TRP A 183 -3.47 -1.60 0.63
N LEU A 184 -3.05 -2.86 0.69
CA LEU A 184 -3.88 -4.01 1.05
C LEU A 184 -3.33 -4.66 2.31
N LEU A 185 -4.21 -4.99 3.25
CA LEU A 185 -3.90 -5.75 4.45
C LEU A 185 -4.38 -7.19 4.31
N ILE A 186 -3.48 -8.17 4.38
CA ILE A 186 -3.89 -9.57 4.48
C ILE A 186 -4.43 -9.87 5.89
N THR A 187 -5.65 -10.39 5.97
CA THR A 187 -6.32 -10.75 7.23
C THR A 187 -6.38 -12.27 7.48
N HIS A 188 -5.87 -13.06 6.53
CA HIS A 188 -5.85 -14.53 6.58
C HIS A 188 -4.80 -15.05 7.58
N SER A 189 -5.14 -14.97 8.87
CA SER A 189 -4.31 -15.42 9.99
C SER A 189 -5.20 -15.75 11.20
N ASN A 190 -4.67 -16.42 12.21
CA ASN A 190 -5.40 -16.60 13.48
C ASN A 190 -5.30 -15.33 14.37
N ASN A 191 -6.10 -15.24 15.42
CA ASN A 191 -6.14 -14.06 16.27
C ASN A 191 -4.83 -13.84 17.05
N LEU A 192 -4.13 -14.91 17.44
CA LEU A 192 -2.83 -14.82 18.11
C LEU A 192 -1.77 -14.17 17.22
N MET A 193 -1.73 -14.51 15.93
CA MET A 193 -0.83 -13.89 14.95
C MET A 193 -1.17 -12.42 14.72
N LYS A 194 -2.46 -12.05 14.71
CA LYS A 194 -2.87 -10.65 14.60
C LYS A 194 -2.42 -9.84 15.82
N LYS A 195 -2.55 -10.42 17.02
CA LYS A 195 -2.05 -9.82 18.25
C LYS A 195 -0.53 -9.65 18.21
N ALA A 196 0.21 -10.71 17.92
CA ALA A 196 1.66 -10.67 17.85
C ALA A 196 2.16 -9.63 16.82
N PHE A 197 1.48 -9.51 15.68
CA PHE A 197 1.77 -8.47 14.70
C PHE A 197 1.57 -7.06 15.26
N LEU A 198 0.45 -6.79 15.94
CA LEU A 198 0.18 -5.49 16.54
C LEU A 198 1.14 -5.14 17.68
N GLU A 199 1.52 -6.12 18.51
CA GLU A 199 2.55 -5.96 19.55
C GLU A 199 3.90 -5.62 18.91
N ARG A 200 4.30 -6.35 17.87
CA ARG A 200 5.54 -6.09 17.13
C ARG A 200 5.58 -4.67 16.53
N VAL A 201 4.49 -4.25 15.90
CA VAL A 201 4.35 -2.90 15.34
C VAL A 201 4.37 -1.84 16.45
N SER A 202 3.75 -2.13 17.59
CA SER A 202 3.77 -1.26 18.76
C SER A 202 5.17 -1.07 19.29
N ASP A 203 5.94 -2.14 19.43
CA ASP A 203 7.32 -2.11 19.92
C ASP A 203 8.22 -1.33 18.96
N ALA A 204 8.14 -1.62 17.66
CA ALA A 204 8.95 -0.97 16.63
C ALA A 204 8.68 0.54 16.50
N LEU A 205 7.45 0.98 16.80
CA LEU A 205 7.03 2.38 16.70
C LEU A 205 6.92 3.07 18.06
N HIS A 206 7.29 2.38 19.16
CA HIS A 206 7.17 2.86 20.53
C HIS A 206 5.78 3.44 20.86
N LEU A 207 4.72 2.68 20.54
CA LEU A 207 3.33 3.13 20.66
C LEU A 207 2.64 2.71 21.97
N ASP A 208 3.24 1.82 22.75
CA ASP A 208 2.70 1.28 24.01
C ASP A 208 1.25 0.78 23.90
N LEU A 209 0.93 0.10 22.80
CA LEU A 209 -0.38 -0.50 22.59
C LEU A 209 -0.60 -1.70 23.52
N ARG A 210 -1.78 -1.77 24.12
CA ARG A 210 -2.23 -2.95 24.88
C ARG A 210 -3.19 -3.77 24.04
N VAL A 211 -2.78 -4.98 23.66
CA VAL A 211 -3.57 -5.88 22.82
C VAL A 211 -4.04 -7.10 23.61
N GLU A 212 -5.36 -7.25 23.71
CA GLU A 212 -6.00 -8.31 24.49
C GLU A 212 -6.89 -9.19 23.61
N ILE A 213 -6.90 -10.48 23.92
CA ILE A 213 -7.76 -11.48 23.30
C ILE A 213 -8.54 -12.15 24.43
N LYS A 214 -9.87 -11.98 24.47
CA LYS A 214 -10.72 -12.58 25.51
C LYS A 214 -10.91 -14.08 25.23
N LYS A 215 -10.30 -14.93 26.04
CA LYS A 215 -10.50 -16.39 25.98
C LYS A 215 -11.93 -16.79 26.25
#